data_AF-A0A1F7W5Q6-F1
#
_entry.id   AF-A0A1F7W5Q6-F1
#
_cell.length_a   1.000
_cell.length_b   1.000
_cell.length_c   1.000
_cell.angle_alpha   90.00
_cell.angle_beta   90.00
_cell.angle_gamma   90.00
#
_symmetry.space_group_name_H-M   'P 1'
#
loop_
_entity.id
_entity.type
_entity.pdbx_description
1 polymer ?
#
loop_
_entity_poly.entity_id
_entity_poly.type
_entity_poly.pdbx_seq_one_letter_code
_entity_poly.pdbx_strand_id
1 'polypeptide(L)'
;MPRVLGAFELSSRSCFLLVLIPMFAAAIVLRIVFAFIPAPRPDMLPKSDGLVETASAEDAQAHTVLPIVIPDDLLGGEIYTLGVYTKTAGALPVGSTVIVVTKSDRRFFEIVERPSTTLADVTDDYAAASTQPVALGSSDGVLLYLSATNVPCVSPNEKWNLPGFCEVQRILLFEANGVVYSIASDGSHATDGELITLAKDMLERQKDR
;
A
#
# COMPACT_ATOMS: atom_id res chain seq x y z
N MET A 1 -32.07 -47.28 -63.11
CA MET A 1 -32.16 -45.96 -62.43
C MET A 1 -33.11 -46.09 -61.25
N PRO A 2 -32.58 -46.03 -60.02
CA PRO A 2 -33.21 -45.20 -59.00
C PRO A 2 -32.21 -44.36 -58.18
N ARG A 3 -32.70 -43.21 -57.72
CA ARG A 3 -32.13 -42.29 -56.74
C ARG A 3 -32.01 -42.97 -55.37
N VAL A 4 -30.97 -42.64 -54.60
CA VAL A 4 -31.12 -42.31 -53.17
C VAL A 4 -30.11 -41.22 -52.81
N LEU A 5 -30.58 -39.96 -52.81
CA LEU A 5 -30.07 -38.93 -51.91
C LEU A 5 -30.40 -39.40 -50.48
N GLY A 6 -29.44 -39.37 -49.57
CA GLY A 6 -29.69 -39.67 -48.17
C GLY A 6 -28.58 -39.16 -47.26
N ALA A 7 -28.99 -38.32 -46.31
CA ALA A 7 -28.28 -37.90 -45.10
C ALA A 7 -27.28 -36.73 -45.21
N PHE A 8 -27.83 -35.53 -45.29
CA PHE A 8 -27.24 -34.36 -44.61
C PHE A 8 -28.33 -33.71 -43.73
N GLU A 9 -28.70 -34.38 -42.65
CA GLU A 9 -29.33 -33.74 -41.50
C GLU A 9 -28.54 -34.12 -40.26
N LEU A 10 -27.29 -33.64 -40.19
CA LEU A 10 -26.65 -33.49 -38.89
C LEU A 10 -27.45 -32.44 -38.13
N SER A 11 -28.38 -32.93 -37.31
CA SER A 11 -29.22 -32.16 -36.40
C SER A 11 -28.44 -30.99 -35.79
N SER A 12 -28.93 -29.77 -36.00
CA SER A 12 -28.39 -28.51 -35.48
C SER A 12 -28.01 -28.58 -33.99
N ARG A 13 -28.69 -29.45 -33.23
CA ARG A 13 -28.41 -29.74 -31.81
C ARG A 13 -27.07 -30.43 -31.57
N SER A 14 -26.65 -31.31 -32.48
CA SER A 14 -25.39 -32.06 -32.37
C SER A 14 -24.17 -31.17 -32.62
N CYS A 15 -24.24 -30.25 -33.59
CA CYS A 15 -23.18 -29.24 -33.78
C CYS A 15 -23.10 -28.26 -32.59
N PHE A 16 -24.25 -27.87 -32.02
CA PHE A 16 -24.29 -26.96 -30.88
C PHE A 16 -23.67 -27.58 -29.62
N LEU A 17 -23.95 -28.86 -29.36
CA LEU A 17 -23.33 -29.62 -28.26
C LEU A 17 -21.82 -29.83 -28.46
N LEU A 18 -21.37 -30.06 -29.69
CA LEU A 18 -19.94 -30.23 -30.00
C LEU A 18 -19.10 -28.97 -29.76
N VAL A 19 -19.71 -27.77 -29.83
CA VAL A 19 -19.03 -26.50 -29.52
C VAL A 19 -19.15 -26.11 -28.05
N LEU A 20 -20.29 -26.38 -27.41
CA LEU A 20 -20.51 -26.02 -26.01
C LEU A 20 -19.64 -26.80 -25.02
N ILE A 21 -19.45 -28.10 -25.24
CA ILE A 21 -18.65 -28.96 -24.37
C ILE A 21 -17.19 -28.48 -24.24
N PRO A 22 -16.44 -28.21 -25.34
CA PRO A 22 -15.09 -27.70 -25.24
C PRO A 22 -15.05 -26.27 -24.67
N MET A 23 -16.07 -25.44 -24.91
CA MET A 23 -16.15 -24.10 -24.31
C MET A 23 -16.33 -24.16 -22.79
N PHE A 24 -17.19 -25.05 -22.29
CA PHE A 24 -17.38 -25.29 -20.87
C PHE A 24 -16.11 -25.87 -20.23
N ALA A 25 -15.48 -26.85 -20.89
CA ALA A 25 -14.23 -27.42 -20.43
C ALA A 25 -13.12 -26.35 -20.38
N ALA A 26 -13.00 -25.50 -21.40
CA ALA A 26 -12.07 -24.38 -21.42
C ALA A 26 -12.35 -23.37 -20.30
N ALA A 27 -13.61 -23.01 -20.04
CA ALA A 27 -13.99 -22.11 -18.95
C ALA A 27 -13.69 -22.71 -17.57
N ILE A 28 -13.91 -24.01 -17.38
CA ILE A 28 -13.57 -24.74 -16.15
C ILE A 28 -12.05 -24.77 -15.96
N VAL A 29 -11.29 -25.15 -17.01
CA VAL A 29 -9.82 -25.15 -16.97
C VAL A 29 -9.29 -23.75 -16.70
N LEU A 30 -9.84 -22.71 -17.33
CA LEU A 30 -9.46 -21.32 -17.11
C LEU A 30 -9.75 -20.89 -15.66
N ARG A 31 -10.91 -21.25 -15.09
CA ARG A 31 -11.23 -20.98 -13.68
C ARG A 31 -10.28 -21.72 -12.73
N ILE A 32 -9.94 -22.96 -13.03
CA ILE A 32 -8.99 -23.75 -12.23
C ILE A 32 -7.60 -23.11 -12.31
N VAL A 33 -7.14 -22.72 -13.49
CA VAL A 33 -5.87 -22.01 -13.69
C VAL A 33 -5.86 -20.68 -12.93
N PHE A 34 -6.91 -19.86 -13.03
CA PHE A 34 -7.01 -18.61 -12.25
C PHE A 34 -7.14 -18.83 -10.74
N ALA A 35 -7.68 -19.97 -10.29
CA ALA A 35 -7.67 -20.33 -8.87
C ALA A 35 -6.26 -20.73 -8.37
N PHE A 36 -5.38 -21.19 -9.27
CA PHE A 36 -4.00 -21.55 -8.97
C PHE A 36 -2.98 -20.45 -9.29
N ILE A 37 -3.38 -19.37 -9.96
CA ILE A 37 -2.58 -18.15 -10.08
C ILE A 37 -2.84 -17.37 -8.78
N PRO A 38 -1.91 -17.39 -7.79
CA PRO A 38 -2.06 -16.52 -6.63
C PRO A 38 -2.18 -15.09 -7.13
N ALA A 39 -3.13 -14.34 -6.57
CA ALA A 39 -3.23 -12.91 -6.84
C ALA A 39 -1.84 -12.26 -6.67
N PRO A 40 -1.47 -11.28 -7.53
CA PRO A 40 -0.22 -10.57 -7.37
C PRO A 40 -0.09 -10.11 -5.92
N ARG A 41 1.02 -10.49 -5.31
CA ARG A 41 1.27 -10.26 -3.89
C ARG A 41 1.37 -8.75 -3.69
N PRO A 42 0.62 -8.15 -2.76
CA PRO A 42 0.91 -6.80 -2.35
C PRO A 42 2.20 -6.84 -1.52
N ASP A 43 3.30 -6.41 -2.13
CA ASP A 43 4.45 -5.96 -1.33
C ASP A 43 4.00 -4.79 -0.46
N MET A 44 4.52 -4.71 0.76
CA MET A 44 4.21 -3.62 1.69
C MET A 44 4.69 -2.26 1.18
N LEU A 45 5.60 -2.28 0.21
CA LEU A 45 6.12 -1.10 -0.47
C LEU A 45 5.76 -1.18 -1.97
N PRO A 46 5.28 -0.08 -2.58
CA PRO A 46 5.10 -0.01 -4.02
C PRO A 46 6.42 -0.29 -4.75
N LYS A 47 6.50 -1.42 -5.48
CA LYS A 47 7.69 -1.76 -6.28
C LYS A 47 7.83 -0.80 -7.45
N SER A 48 9.00 -0.18 -7.55
CA SER A 48 9.37 0.69 -8.67
C SER A 48 10.86 0.57 -8.97
N ASP A 49 11.25 0.97 -10.19
CA ASP A 49 12.65 1.15 -10.51
C ASP A 49 13.28 2.19 -9.56
N GLY A 50 14.38 1.82 -8.91
CA GLY A 50 15.09 2.68 -7.96
C GLY A 50 14.63 2.55 -6.50
N LEU A 51 13.71 1.65 -6.17
CA LEU A 51 13.46 1.26 -4.78
C LEU A 51 14.64 0.46 -4.23
N VAL A 52 15.19 0.93 -3.11
CA VAL A 52 16.17 0.21 -2.30
C VAL A 52 15.50 -0.17 -0.98
N GLU A 53 15.35 -1.47 -0.72
CA GLU A 53 14.76 -1.99 0.51
C GLU A 53 15.85 -2.41 1.50
N THR A 54 15.65 -2.06 2.76
CA THR A 54 16.54 -2.42 3.86
C THR A 54 15.75 -2.56 5.16
N ALA A 55 16.35 -3.27 6.11
CA ALA A 55 15.84 -3.39 7.48
C ALA A 55 16.56 -2.43 8.45
N SER A 56 17.63 -1.76 8.03
CA SER A 56 18.43 -0.85 8.89
C SER A 56 18.29 0.60 8.44
N ALA A 57 18.22 1.51 9.43
CA ALA A 57 18.18 2.94 9.17
C ALA A 57 19.53 3.44 8.63
N GLU A 58 20.64 2.83 9.07
CA GLU A 58 21.99 3.17 8.65
C GLU A 58 22.22 2.87 7.17
N ASP A 59 21.79 1.70 6.68
CA ASP A 59 21.90 1.37 5.25
C ASP A 59 20.97 2.26 4.43
N ALA A 60 19.78 2.57 4.95
CA ALA A 60 18.85 3.47 4.28
C ALA A 60 19.42 4.88 4.13
N GLN A 61 20.07 5.38 5.19
CA GLN A 61 20.69 6.69 5.23
C GLN A 61 21.78 6.86 4.16
N ALA A 62 22.44 5.77 3.75
CA ALA A 62 23.44 5.80 2.67
C ALA A 62 22.84 6.14 1.30
N HIS A 63 21.51 6.05 1.16
CA HIS A 63 20.77 6.29 -0.08
C HIS A 63 19.98 7.60 -0.09
N THR A 64 19.97 8.35 1.01
CA THR A 64 19.26 9.64 1.14
C THR A 64 20.23 10.80 1.37
N VAL A 65 19.89 11.96 0.83
CA VAL A 65 20.62 13.21 1.11
C VAL A 65 20.19 13.80 2.44
N LEU A 66 18.90 13.71 2.75
CA LEU A 66 18.35 14.14 4.03
C LEU A 66 18.39 12.99 5.04
N PRO A 67 18.64 13.29 6.33
CA PRO A 67 18.69 12.24 7.31
C PRO A 67 17.30 11.74 7.68
N ILE A 68 17.13 10.41 7.66
CA ILE A 68 15.86 9.74 7.91
C ILE A 68 15.45 10.01 9.36
N VAL A 69 14.16 10.25 9.60
CA VAL A 69 13.60 10.56 10.91
C VAL A 69 12.70 9.41 11.32
N ILE A 70 13.17 8.61 12.27
CA ILE A 70 12.43 7.49 12.83
C ILE A 70 12.04 7.86 14.27
N PRO A 71 10.78 7.68 14.72
CA PRO A 71 10.42 7.82 16.13
C PRO A 71 11.22 6.84 17.04
N ASP A 72 11.38 7.17 18.32
CA ASP A 72 12.18 6.39 19.30
C ASP A 72 11.25 5.35 19.89
N ASP A 73 10.04 5.82 20.22
CA ASP A 73 8.94 4.98 20.63
C ASP A 73 8.05 4.69 19.43
N LEU A 74 8.15 3.46 18.91
CA LEU A 74 7.24 2.93 17.90
C LEU A 74 5.92 2.42 18.52
N LEU A 75 5.65 2.81 19.77
CA LEU A 75 4.45 2.48 20.56
C LEU A 75 4.26 0.96 20.67
N GLY A 76 5.37 0.25 20.89
CA GLY A 76 5.43 -1.21 20.94
C GLY A 76 5.30 -1.91 19.58
N GLY A 77 5.43 -1.17 18.47
CA GLY A 77 5.63 -1.73 17.13
C GLY A 77 7.11 -1.92 16.80
N GLU A 78 7.37 -2.59 15.67
CA GLU A 78 8.71 -2.87 15.15
C GLU A 78 8.78 -2.48 13.66
N ILE A 79 9.94 -2.00 13.21
CA ILE A 79 10.14 -1.71 11.78
C ILE A 79 10.16 -3.03 11.02
N TYR A 80 9.20 -3.20 10.12
CA TYR A 80 9.12 -4.38 9.27
C TYR A 80 9.94 -4.19 7.99
N THR A 81 9.81 -3.03 7.35
CA THR A 81 10.62 -2.68 6.16
C THR A 81 10.82 -1.19 6.05
N LEU A 82 11.94 -0.81 5.45
CA LEU A 82 12.27 0.55 5.08
C LEU A 82 12.65 0.57 3.59
N GLY A 83 11.97 1.41 2.82
CA GLY A 83 12.27 1.66 1.41
C GLY A 83 12.76 3.07 1.16
N VAL A 84 13.82 3.22 0.38
CA VAL A 84 14.28 4.51 -0.16
C VAL A 84 14.09 4.54 -1.67
N TYR A 85 13.43 5.57 -2.17
CA TYR A 85 13.18 5.77 -3.59
C TYR A 85 14.27 6.64 -4.21
N THR A 86 15.25 6.02 -4.88
CA THR A 86 16.35 6.72 -5.57
C THR A 86 15.94 7.35 -6.91
N LYS A 87 14.68 7.10 -7.34
CA LYS A 87 14.02 7.69 -8.50
C LYS A 87 12.58 8.04 -8.13
N THR A 88 11.97 8.97 -8.85
CA THR A 88 10.54 9.29 -8.67
C THR A 88 9.68 8.07 -8.98
N ALA A 89 8.74 7.76 -8.08
CA ALA A 89 7.82 6.63 -8.18
C ALA A 89 6.38 7.07 -7.89
N GLY A 90 5.60 7.30 -8.95
CA GLY A 90 4.24 7.85 -8.80
C GLY A 90 4.26 9.22 -8.13
N ALA A 91 3.58 9.34 -6.98
CA ALA A 91 3.54 10.55 -6.16
C ALA A 91 4.75 10.69 -5.19
N LEU A 92 5.69 9.74 -5.21
CA LEU A 92 6.89 9.78 -4.36
C LEU A 92 8.06 10.42 -5.13
N PRO A 93 8.52 11.63 -4.75
CA PRO A 93 9.69 12.24 -5.36
C PRO A 93 10.98 11.47 -5.03
N VAL A 94 12.07 11.79 -5.75
CA VAL A 94 13.41 11.26 -5.47
C VAL A 94 13.81 11.54 -4.03
N GLY A 95 14.35 10.53 -3.35
CA GLY A 95 14.77 10.60 -1.96
C GLY A 95 13.64 10.38 -0.96
N SER A 96 12.44 10.03 -1.41
CA SER A 96 11.35 9.64 -0.51
C SER A 96 11.71 8.38 0.26
N THR A 97 11.34 8.35 1.53
CA THR A 97 11.52 7.20 2.42
C THR A 97 10.15 6.68 2.84
N VAL A 98 9.96 5.37 2.85
CA VAL A 98 8.76 4.72 3.40
C VAL A 98 9.19 3.74 4.47
N ILE A 99 8.67 3.90 5.68
CA ILE A 99 8.91 3.03 6.82
C ILE A 99 7.59 2.36 7.18
N VAL A 100 7.54 1.04 7.13
CA VAL A 100 6.36 0.27 7.55
C VAL A 100 6.63 -0.32 8.91
N VAL A 101 5.77 0.00 9.87
CA VAL A 101 5.84 -0.51 11.24
C VAL A 101 4.73 -1.51 11.48
N THR A 102 5.06 -2.63 12.10
CA THR A 102 4.12 -3.69 12.45
C THR A 102 3.96 -3.84 13.94
N LYS A 103 2.80 -4.32 14.37
CA LYS A 103 2.49 -4.67 15.75
C LYS A 103 1.55 -5.87 15.74
N SER A 104 1.89 -6.92 16.48
CA SER A 104 1.11 -8.18 16.49
C SER A 104 0.86 -8.74 15.09
N ASP A 105 1.93 -8.87 14.29
CA ASP A 105 1.95 -9.37 12.92
C ASP A 105 1.05 -8.61 11.92
N ARG A 106 0.69 -7.36 12.22
CA ARG A 106 -0.11 -6.50 11.34
C ARG A 106 0.54 -5.14 11.14
N ARG A 107 0.37 -4.53 9.97
CA ARG A 107 0.76 -3.14 9.72
C ARG A 107 0.02 -2.24 10.71
N PHE A 108 0.79 -1.56 11.53
CA PHE A 108 0.28 -0.67 12.57
C PHE A 108 0.18 0.76 12.04
N PHE A 109 1.28 1.24 11.48
CA PHE A 109 1.32 2.48 10.72
C PHE A 109 2.45 2.45 9.67
N GLU A 110 2.41 3.41 8.77
CA GLU A 110 3.41 3.65 7.75
C GLU A 110 3.81 5.12 7.78
N ILE A 111 5.10 5.40 7.81
CA ILE A 111 5.65 6.76 7.73
C ILE A 111 6.19 6.94 6.32
N VAL A 112 5.72 7.99 5.64
CA VAL A 112 6.25 8.40 4.34
C VAL A 112 6.87 9.78 4.47
N GLU A 113 8.14 9.89 4.13
CA GLU A 113 8.89 11.14 4.03
C GLU A 113 8.93 11.55 2.54
N ARG A 114 8.46 12.76 2.23
CA ARG A 114 8.45 13.30 0.87
C ARG A 114 9.25 14.61 0.84
N PRO A 115 10.51 14.58 0.37
CA PRO A 115 11.29 15.80 0.20
C PRO A 115 10.80 16.60 -1.01
N SER A 116 11.02 17.92 -1.00
CA SER A 116 10.71 18.79 -2.14
C SER A 116 9.22 18.80 -2.56
N THR A 117 8.32 18.49 -1.64
CA THR A 117 6.86 18.63 -1.79
C THR A 117 6.33 19.56 -0.72
N THR A 118 5.18 20.20 -0.96
CA THR A 118 4.53 21.02 0.07
C THR A 118 3.38 20.28 0.74
N LEU A 119 3.05 20.66 1.97
CA LEU A 119 1.90 20.07 2.67
C LEU A 119 0.58 20.26 1.89
N ALA A 120 0.44 21.38 1.19
CA ALA A 120 -0.73 21.66 0.35
C ALA A 120 -0.84 20.67 -0.82
N ASP A 121 0.26 20.46 -1.56
CA ASP A 121 0.27 19.53 -2.71
C ASP A 121 -0.14 18.11 -2.28
N VAL A 122 0.41 17.63 -1.17
CA VAL A 122 0.12 16.28 -0.66
C VAL A 122 -1.30 16.19 -0.09
N THR A 123 -1.83 17.28 0.49
CA THR A 123 -3.21 17.30 0.99
C THR A 123 -4.21 17.29 -0.16
N ASP A 124 -3.91 17.96 -1.27
CA ASP A 124 -4.76 18.01 -2.47
C ASP A 124 -4.91 16.64 -3.15
N ASP A 125 -3.92 15.76 -3.04
CA ASP A 125 -4.03 14.34 -3.46
C ASP A 125 -5.18 13.61 -2.75
N TYR A 126 -5.62 14.11 -1.59
CA TYR A 126 -6.72 13.59 -0.80
C TYR A 126 -7.91 14.56 -0.71
N ALA A 127 -8.15 15.38 -1.74
CA ALA A 127 -9.22 16.39 -1.73
C ALA A 127 -10.64 15.88 -1.38
N ALA A 128 -10.91 14.58 -1.57
CA ALA A 128 -12.18 13.95 -1.20
C ALA A 128 -12.27 13.48 0.26
N ALA A 129 -11.17 13.53 1.02
CA ALA A 129 -11.10 13.11 2.41
C ALA A 129 -11.69 14.18 3.34
N SER A 130 -12.22 13.74 4.49
CA SER A 130 -12.53 14.67 5.57
C SER A 130 -11.22 15.07 6.26
N THR A 131 -11.04 16.37 6.52
CA THR A 131 -9.82 16.90 7.11
C THR A 131 -10.09 17.52 8.48
N GLN A 132 -9.12 17.39 9.38
CA GLN A 132 -9.13 18.02 10.70
C GLN A 132 -7.75 18.62 10.98
N PRO A 133 -7.65 19.92 11.24
CA PRO A 133 -6.38 20.52 11.65
C PRO A 133 -5.99 20.03 13.05
N VAL A 134 -4.69 19.82 13.27
CA VAL A 134 -4.14 19.33 14.53
C VAL A 134 -2.90 20.13 14.91
N ALA A 135 -2.87 20.61 16.15
CA ALA A 135 -1.69 21.27 16.71
C ALA A 135 -0.63 20.24 17.14
N LEU A 136 0.56 20.30 16.53
CA LEU A 136 1.70 19.43 16.87
C LEU A 136 2.76 20.14 17.73
N GLY A 137 2.40 21.29 18.31
CA GLY A 137 3.31 22.10 19.13
C GLY A 137 3.88 23.25 18.32
N SER A 138 5.08 23.07 17.75
CA SER A 138 5.75 24.10 16.94
C SER A 138 5.41 24.06 15.44
N SER A 139 4.62 23.08 15.02
CA SER A 139 4.12 22.94 13.64
C SER A 139 2.64 22.57 13.67
N ASP A 140 1.95 22.84 12.58
CA ASP A 140 0.57 22.41 12.35
C ASP A 140 0.57 21.15 11.49
N GLY A 141 -0.36 20.25 11.79
CA GLY A 141 -0.63 19.06 11.00
C GLY A 141 -2.08 19.03 10.53
N VAL A 142 -2.35 18.14 9.58
CA VAL A 142 -3.69 17.88 9.07
C VAL A 142 -3.94 16.38 9.16
N LEU A 143 -4.95 16.00 9.91
CA LEU A 143 -5.44 14.64 9.97
C LEU A 143 -6.50 14.45 8.89
N LEU A 144 -6.32 13.43 8.06
CA LEU A 144 -7.20 13.05 6.97
C LEU A 144 -7.91 11.75 7.34
N TYR A 145 -9.22 11.72 7.12
CA TYR A 145 -10.06 10.55 7.27
C TYR A 145 -10.53 10.10 5.89
N LEU A 146 -9.97 8.98 5.44
CA LEU A 146 -10.35 8.35 4.18
C LEU A 146 -11.59 7.50 4.39
N SER A 147 -12.49 7.51 3.40
CA SER A 147 -13.63 6.61 3.41
C SER A 147 -13.13 5.18 3.25
N ALA A 148 -13.46 4.29 4.19
CA ALA A 148 -13.17 2.88 4.06
C ALA A 148 -13.75 2.36 2.75
N THR A 149 -12.90 1.82 1.87
CA THR A 149 -13.41 1.00 0.78
C THR A 149 -13.74 -0.37 1.37
N ASN A 150 -14.72 -1.07 0.80
CA ASN A 150 -15.10 -2.41 1.28
C ASN A 150 -14.03 -3.48 0.95
N VAL A 151 -12.75 -3.10 0.87
CA VAL A 151 -11.63 -4.00 0.63
C VAL A 151 -11.34 -4.75 1.93
N PRO A 152 -11.44 -6.09 1.94
CA PRO A 152 -11.18 -6.88 3.13
C PRO A 152 -9.70 -6.79 3.52
N CYS A 153 -9.43 -6.74 4.81
CA CYS A 153 -8.08 -6.83 5.34
C CYS A 153 -7.39 -8.13 4.90
N VAL A 154 -6.12 -8.03 4.55
CA VAL A 154 -5.26 -9.17 4.26
C VAL A 154 -4.76 -9.74 5.58
N SER A 155 -4.88 -11.06 5.75
CA SER A 155 -4.35 -11.76 6.92
C SER A 155 -2.83 -11.97 6.81
N PRO A 156 -2.12 -12.07 7.94
CA PRO A 156 -0.69 -12.35 7.93
C PRO A 156 -0.38 -13.67 7.20
N ASN A 157 0.79 -13.74 6.57
CA ASN A 157 1.23 -14.92 5.83
C ASN A 157 2.61 -15.38 6.31
N GLU A 158 2.62 -16.40 7.16
CA GLU A 158 3.83 -16.98 7.76
C GLU A 158 4.83 -17.49 6.70
N LYS A 159 4.35 -18.06 5.59
CA LYS A 159 5.21 -18.62 4.54
C LYS A 159 6.11 -17.57 3.89
N TRP A 160 5.62 -16.33 3.79
CA TRP A 160 6.32 -15.22 3.14
C TRP A 160 6.75 -14.15 4.14
N ASN A 161 6.64 -14.42 5.44
CA ASN A 161 6.87 -13.46 6.51
C ASN A 161 6.13 -12.12 6.31
N LEU A 162 4.95 -12.14 5.68
CA LEU A 162 4.21 -10.92 5.33
C LEU A 162 3.21 -10.58 6.44
N PRO A 163 3.25 -9.39 7.05
CA PRO A 163 2.28 -9.00 8.06
C PRO A 163 0.91 -8.81 7.42
N GLY A 164 -0.15 -8.94 8.22
CA GLY A 164 -1.50 -8.58 7.79
C GLY A 164 -1.60 -7.07 7.61
N PHE A 165 -2.48 -6.60 6.74
CA PHE A 165 -2.71 -5.16 6.58
C PHE A 165 -4.15 -4.91 6.13
N CYS A 166 -4.66 -3.74 6.48
CA CYS A 166 -5.93 -3.22 5.99
C CYS A 166 -5.66 -1.98 5.14
N GLU A 167 -6.69 -1.54 4.42
CA GLU A 167 -6.66 -0.26 3.73
C GLU A 167 -6.42 0.89 4.72
N VAL A 168 -5.67 1.89 4.29
CA VAL A 168 -5.43 3.11 5.05
C VAL A 168 -6.74 3.90 5.18
N GLN A 169 -7.11 4.26 6.41
CA GLN A 169 -8.29 5.07 6.70
C GLN A 169 -7.95 6.40 7.37
N ARG A 170 -6.74 6.51 7.92
CA ARG A 170 -6.27 7.72 8.61
C ARG A 170 -4.88 8.09 8.14
N ILE A 171 -4.66 9.37 7.87
CA ILE A 171 -3.35 9.90 7.51
C ILE A 171 -3.13 11.19 8.27
N LEU A 172 -2.07 11.27 9.07
CA LEU A 172 -1.60 12.54 9.63
C LEU A 172 -0.50 13.10 8.73
N LEU A 173 -0.75 14.26 8.12
CA LEU A 173 0.23 15.01 7.34
C LEU A 173 0.79 16.17 8.16
N PHE A 174 2.09 16.43 8.06
CA PHE A 174 2.72 17.62 8.62
C PHE A 174 4.02 17.94 7.87
N GLU A 175 4.49 19.18 7.99
CA GLU A 175 5.73 19.62 7.36
C GLU A 175 6.76 19.97 8.44
N ALA A 176 8.01 19.58 8.17
CA ALA A 176 9.15 19.96 8.99
C ALA A 176 10.43 20.00 8.14
N ASN A 177 11.23 21.06 8.28
CA ASN A 177 12.49 21.26 7.56
C ASN A 177 12.40 21.09 6.01
N GLY A 178 11.27 21.48 5.41
CA GLY A 178 11.05 21.35 3.96
C GLY A 178 10.77 19.92 3.47
N VAL A 179 10.43 19.02 4.40
CA VAL A 179 9.98 17.64 4.13
C VAL A 179 8.56 17.49 4.63
N VAL A 180 7.71 16.91 3.80
CA VAL A 180 6.34 16.53 4.20
C VAL A 180 6.36 15.09 4.71
N TYR A 181 5.85 14.92 5.92
CA TYR A 181 5.69 13.64 6.57
C TYR A 181 4.23 13.21 6.52
N SER A 182 4.02 11.92 6.34
CA SER A 182 2.71 11.29 6.33
C SER A 182 2.75 10.06 7.22
N ILE A 183 1.98 10.03 8.29
CA ILE A 183 1.81 8.85 9.14
C ILE A 183 0.43 8.26 8.86
N ALA A 184 0.41 7.15 8.13
CA ALA A 184 -0.80 6.48 7.67
C ALA A 184 -1.12 5.25 8.54
N SER A 185 -2.40 5.02 8.83
CA SER A 185 -2.89 3.82 9.50
C SER A 185 -4.26 3.41 8.97
N ASP A 186 -4.66 2.17 9.24
CA ASP A 186 -5.99 1.66 8.89
C ASP A 186 -7.12 2.14 9.79
N GLY A 187 -6.81 2.95 10.81
CA GLY A 187 -7.79 3.55 11.72
C GLY A 187 -8.36 2.60 12.78
N SER A 188 -8.03 1.31 12.76
CA SER A 188 -8.44 0.36 13.79
C SER A 188 -7.27 -0.06 14.69
N HIS A 189 -6.06 -0.08 14.14
CA HIS A 189 -4.87 -0.48 14.90
C HIS A 189 -4.16 0.71 15.54
N ALA A 190 -4.06 1.87 14.88
CA ALA A 190 -3.54 3.11 15.48
C ALA A 190 -4.64 4.18 15.64
N THR A 191 -4.68 4.79 16.81
CA THR A 191 -5.55 5.91 17.16
C THR A 191 -4.96 7.24 16.71
N ASP A 192 -5.81 8.27 16.57
CA ASP A 192 -5.36 9.62 16.23
C ASP A 192 -4.33 10.15 17.24
N GLY A 193 -4.54 9.86 18.53
CA GLY A 193 -3.61 10.24 19.59
C GLY A 193 -2.22 9.59 19.44
N GLU A 194 -2.17 8.33 18.99
CA GLU A 194 -0.90 7.65 18.71
C GLU A 194 -0.20 8.26 17.49
N LEU A 195 -0.93 8.55 16.40
CA LEU A 195 -0.36 9.24 15.23
C LEU A 195 0.20 10.62 15.60
N ILE A 196 -0.53 11.39 16.42
CA ILE A 196 -0.11 12.71 16.91
C ILE A 196 1.13 12.60 17.81
N THR A 197 1.19 11.58 18.66
CA THR A 197 2.33 11.33 19.56
C THR A 197 3.58 11.04 18.73
N LEU A 198 3.48 10.18 17.73
CA LEU A 198 4.57 9.88 16.80
C LEU A 198 5.03 11.13 16.05
N ALA A 199 4.11 11.93 15.50
CA ALA A 199 4.47 13.16 14.80
C ALA A 199 5.20 14.16 15.72
N LYS A 200 4.78 14.30 16.97
CA LYS A 200 5.46 15.15 17.96
C LYS A 200 6.87 14.67 18.29
N ASP A 201 7.06 13.36 18.47
CA ASP A 201 8.39 12.77 18.69
C ASP A 201 9.32 13.04 17.49
N MET A 202 8.81 12.84 16.26
CA MET A 202 9.56 13.15 15.03
C MET A 202 9.94 14.63 14.93
N LEU A 203 9.03 15.53 15.27
CA LEU A 203 9.29 16.98 15.27
C LEU A 203 10.35 17.37 16.30
N GLU A 204 10.36 16.75 17.48
CA GLU A 204 11.36 17.03 18.51
C GLU A 204 12.75 16.61 18.06
N ARG A 205 12.86 15.39 17.49
CA ARG A 205 14.12 14.86 16.93
C ARG A 205 14.73 15.71 15.83
N GLN A 206 13.90 16.43 15.09
CA GLN A 206 14.34 17.33 14.05
C GLN A 206 14.90 18.65 14.56
N LYS A 207 14.62 19.03 15.82
CA LYS A 207 15.21 20.22 16.45
C LYS A 207 16.63 19.97 16.95
N ASP A 208 16.94 18.72 17.29
CA ASP A 208 18.25 18.31 17.79
C ASP A 208 19.30 18.12 16.68
N ARG A 209 18.95 18.44 15.42
CA ARG A 209 19.80 18.29 14.22
C ARG A 209 20.10 19.66 13.60
#